data_AF-A0A6P6FP58-F1
#
_entry.id   AF-A0A6P6FP58-F1
#
_cell.length_a   1.000
_cell.length_b   1.000
_cell.length_c   1.000
_cell.angle_alpha   90.00
_cell.angle_beta   90.00
_cell.angle_gamma   90.00
#
_symmetry.space_group_name_H-M   'P 1'
#
loop_
_entity.id
_entity.type
_entity.pdbx_description
1 polymer ?
#
loop_
_entity_poly.entity_id
_entity_poly.type
_entity_poly.pdbx_seq_one_letter_code
_entity_poly.pdbx_strand_id
1 'polypeptide(L)'
;MVFNWWSLWAEGARRFGVVGLPPMGCLPIVITLNSENAILRRGCIEYYSSVATNYNQILQSQLHLMHNALSLSGGRIYYIDVYGPLMEMIQGQTNFGFDDVNSGCCGTGYLEASFMCNPKSFACPDASKYVFWDSIHPTQTAYYIVFKAVRHVLDLLIKN
;
A
#
# COMPACT_ATOMS: atom_id res chain seq x y z
N MET A 1 12.88 8.14 10.94
CA MET A 1 13.41 7.81 9.60
C MET A 1 13.88 9.11 8.98
N VAL A 2 15.19 9.38 8.93
CA VAL A 2 15.72 10.58 8.27
C VAL A 2 16.16 10.14 6.88
N PHE A 3 15.40 10.52 5.86
CA PHE A 3 15.78 10.24 4.50
C PHE A 3 16.95 11.15 4.11
N ASN A 4 18.12 10.57 3.81
CA ASN A 4 19.28 11.31 3.33
C ASN A 4 19.16 11.60 1.82
N TRP A 5 18.23 12.47 1.44
CA TRP A 5 17.98 12.84 0.05
C TRP A 5 19.12 13.65 -0.57
N TRP A 6 19.96 14.28 0.24
CA TRP A 6 21.10 15.07 -0.22
C TRP A 6 22.12 14.24 -1.00
N SER A 7 22.30 12.97 -0.63
CA SER A 7 23.15 12.06 -1.39
C SER A 7 22.59 11.82 -2.81
N LEU A 8 21.30 11.49 -2.94
CA LEU A 8 20.68 11.33 -4.27
C LEU A 8 20.67 12.63 -5.07
N TRP A 9 20.48 13.77 -4.39
CA TRP A 9 20.56 15.09 -5.00
C TRP A 9 21.96 15.41 -5.54
N ALA A 10 23.01 15.06 -4.80
CA ALA A 10 24.39 15.21 -5.23
C ALA A 10 24.69 14.37 -6.48
N GLU A 11 24.06 13.20 -6.59
CA GLU A 11 24.08 12.33 -7.79
C GLU A 11 23.14 12.80 -8.92
N GLY A 12 22.54 13.98 -8.80
CA GLY A 12 21.74 14.59 -9.87
C GLY A 12 20.23 14.30 -9.84
N ALA A 13 19.72 13.57 -8.84
CA ALA A 13 18.28 13.39 -8.70
C ALA A 13 17.58 14.74 -8.43
N ARG A 14 16.51 15.03 -9.18
CA ARG A 14 15.71 16.27 -9.03
C ARG A 14 14.22 16.00 -8.84
N ARG A 15 13.76 14.78 -9.05
CA ARG A 15 12.36 14.39 -8.94
C ARG A 15 12.26 13.16 -8.03
N PHE A 16 11.43 13.24 -7.00
CA PHE A 16 11.28 12.17 -6.01
C PHE A 16 9.80 11.80 -5.88
N GLY A 17 9.47 10.52 -6.07
CA GLY A 17 8.18 9.95 -5.71
C GLY A 17 8.32 9.20 -4.39
N VAL A 18 7.52 9.54 -3.39
CA VAL A 18 7.57 8.90 -2.07
C VAL A 18 6.21 8.27 -1.78
N VAL A 19 6.21 6.95 -1.65
CA VAL A 19 5.00 6.15 -1.44
C VAL A 19 4.63 6.14 0.03
N GLY A 20 3.36 6.38 0.34
CA GLY A 20 2.83 6.24 1.70
C GLY A 20 2.72 4.79 2.15
N LEU A 21 2.44 4.58 3.43
CA LEU A 21 2.06 3.26 3.93
C LEU A 21 0.68 2.86 3.40
N PRO A 22 0.48 1.57 3.03
CA PRO A 22 -0.84 1.02 2.73
C PRO A 22 -1.69 0.94 4.02
N PRO A 23 -2.97 0.52 3.95
CA PRO A 23 -3.77 0.28 5.14
C PRO A 23 -3.27 -0.92 5.94
N MET A 24 -2.27 -0.67 6.79
CA MET A 24 -1.54 -1.72 7.53
C MET A 24 -2.46 -2.60 8.37
N GLY A 25 -3.51 -2.04 8.98
CA GLY A 25 -4.48 -2.81 9.76
C GLY A 25 -5.30 -3.81 8.96
N CYS A 26 -5.38 -3.63 7.64
CA CYS A 26 -6.14 -4.52 6.75
C CYS A 26 -5.28 -5.60 6.09
N LEU A 27 -3.96 -5.63 6.33
CA LEU A 27 -3.12 -6.69 5.79
C LEU A 27 -3.54 -8.05 6.38
N PRO A 28 -3.70 -9.12 5.56
CA PRO A 28 -4.15 -10.40 6.07
C PRO A 28 -3.30 -10.95 7.24
N ILE A 29 -1.98 -10.72 7.25
CA ILE A 29 -1.11 -11.08 8.37
C ILE A 29 -1.44 -10.31 9.66
N VAL A 30 -1.72 -9.01 9.56
CA VAL A 30 -2.05 -8.16 10.70
C VAL A 30 -3.40 -8.57 11.29
N ILE A 31 -4.38 -8.85 10.44
CA ILE A 31 -5.68 -9.38 10.85
C ILE A 31 -5.49 -10.74 11.56
N THR A 32 -4.72 -11.66 10.98
CA THR A 32 -4.50 -12.99 11.56
C THR A 32 -3.83 -12.95 12.93
N LEU A 33 -2.85 -12.05 13.12
CA LEU A 33 -2.10 -11.98 14.38
C LEU A 33 -2.81 -11.22 15.50
N ASN A 34 -3.78 -10.35 15.16
CA ASN A 34 -4.35 -9.40 16.13
C ASN A 34 -5.87 -9.44 16.26
N SER A 35 -6.58 -10.20 15.42
CA SER A 35 -8.02 -10.42 15.59
C SER A 35 -8.27 -11.47 16.68
N GLU A 36 -9.25 -11.22 17.54
CA GLU A 36 -9.73 -12.19 18.54
C GLU A 36 -10.26 -13.48 17.89
N ASN A 37 -10.76 -13.40 16.66
CA ASN A 37 -11.22 -14.56 15.89
C ASN A 37 -10.97 -14.37 14.38
N ALA A 38 -9.72 -14.55 13.98
CA ALA A 38 -9.27 -14.41 12.59
C ALA A 38 -9.86 -15.45 11.61
N ILE A 39 -10.56 -16.48 12.09
CA ILE A 39 -11.16 -17.52 11.24
C ILE A 39 -12.59 -17.13 10.87
N LEU A 40 -13.40 -16.71 11.85
CA LEU A 40 -14.82 -16.39 11.64
C LEU A 40 -15.08 -14.89 11.39
N ARG A 41 -14.18 -14.01 11.84
CA ARG A 41 -14.35 -12.55 11.74
C ARG A 41 -13.04 -11.88 11.33
N ARG A 42 -12.85 -11.77 10.01
CA ARG A 42 -11.74 -11.03 9.40
C ARG A 42 -12.15 -9.60 9.13
N GLY A 43 -11.44 -8.65 9.72
CA GLY A 43 -11.68 -7.22 9.57
C GLY A 43 -10.41 -6.46 9.91
N CYS A 44 -10.30 -5.23 9.39
CA CYS A 44 -9.13 -4.40 9.63
C CYS A 44 -8.96 -4.11 11.12
N ILE A 45 -7.71 -4.12 11.57
CA ILE A 45 -7.35 -3.79 12.96
C ILE A 45 -7.12 -2.29 13.07
N GLU A 46 -8.08 -1.59 13.68
CA GLU A 46 -8.14 -0.12 13.71
C GLU A 46 -6.86 0.52 14.26
N TYR A 47 -6.26 -0.07 15.30
CA TYR A 47 -5.00 0.41 15.85
C TYR A 47 -3.91 0.54 14.77
N TYR A 48 -3.67 -0.51 13.98
CA TYR A 48 -2.64 -0.49 12.94
C TYR A 48 -3.04 0.37 11.73
N SER A 49 -4.34 0.47 11.42
CA SER A 49 -4.83 1.45 10.44
C SER A 49 -4.53 2.88 10.87
N SER A 50 -4.76 3.22 12.15
CA SER A 50 -4.48 4.54 12.71
C SER A 50 -2.99 4.88 12.71
N VAL A 51 -2.12 3.89 12.96
CA VAL A 51 -0.67 4.07 12.87
C VAL A 51 -0.25 4.41 11.44
N ALA A 52 -0.82 3.73 10.45
CA ALA A 52 -0.53 3.99 9.03
C ALA A 52 -1.00 5.39 8.60
N THR A 53 -2.22 5.79 8.97
CA THR A 53 -2.73 7.13 8.62
C THR A 53 -1.96 8.24 9.32
N ASN A 54 -1.61 8.08 10.60
CA ASN A 54 -0.79 9.05 11.32
C ASN A 54 0.62 9.18 10.71
N TYR A 55 1.27 8.07 10.38
CA TYR A 55 2.54 8.08 9.66
C TYR A 55 2.42 8.82 8.33
N ASN A 56 1.39 8.53 7.53
CA ASN A 56 1.16 9.16 6.24
C ASN A 56 0.92 10.67 6.36
N GLN A 57 0.23 11.14 7.40
CA GLN A 57 0.03 12.57 7.67
C GLN A 57 1.36 13.27 8.01
N ILE A 58 2.17 12.67 8.89
CA ILE A 58 3.49 13.19 9.25
C ILE A 58 4.38 13.22 8.00
N LEU A 59 4.40 12.12 7.22
CA LEU A 59 5.17 12.02 5.99
C LEU A 59 4.80 13.14 5.01
N GLN A 60 3.52 13.34 4.72
CA GLN A 60 3.06 14.41 3.81
C GLN A 60 3.51 15.80 4.28
N SER A 61 3.39 16.09 5.58
CA SER A 61 3.85 17.36 6.16
C SER A 61 5.36 17.57 5.96
N GLN A 62 6.16 16.54 6.22
CA GLN A 62 7.61 16.61 6.01
C GLN A 62 7.96 16.76 4.53
N LEU A 63 7.33 16.00 3.63
CA LEU A 63 7.56 16.11 2.20
C LEU A 63 7.18 17.49 1.67
N HIS A 64 6.15 18.14 2.22
CA HIS A 64 5.79 19.51 1.83
C HIS A 64 6.87 20.52 2.21
N LEU A 65 7.35 20.48 3.47
CA LEU A 65 8.44 21.36 3.92
C LEU A 65 9.69 21.17 3.07
N MET A 66 10.02 19.93 2.75
CA MET A 66 11.16 19.57 1.92
C MET A 66 10.98 20.01 0.46
N HIS A 67 9.78 19.84 -0.10
CA HIS A 67 9.48 20.30 -1.45
C HIS A 67 9.70 21.81 -1.56
N ASN A 68 9.24 22.58 -0.58
CA ASN A 68 9.45 24.03 -0.55
C ASN A 68 10.94 24.39 -0.56
N ALA A 69 11.75 23.70 0.26
CA ALA A 69 13.20 23.92 0.31
C ALA A 69 13.93 23.57 -1.01
N LEU A 70 13.57 22.44 -1.65
CA LEU A 70 14.22 21.98 -2.87
C LEU A 70 13.69 22.67 -4.14
N SER A 71 12.46 23.19 -4.12
CA SER A 71 11.82 23.83 -5.28
C SER A 71 12.63 25.01 -5.81
N LEU A 72 13.31 25.76 -4.92
CA LEU A 72 14.20 26.86 -5.26
C LEU A 72 15.41 26.44 -6.12
N SER A 73 15.79 25.17 -6.05
CA SER A 73 16.88 24.57 -6.83
C SER A 73 16.38 23.61 -7.91
N GLY A 74 15.12 23.73 -8.32
CA GLY A 74 14.50 22.92 -9.37
C GLY A 74 14.05 21.52 -8.94
N GLY A 75 14.00 21.25 -7.63
CA GLY A 75 13.59 19.97 -7.07
C GLY A 75 12.07 19.80 -6.98
N ARG A 76 11.57 18.61 -7.30
CA ARG A 76 10.16 18.25 -7.17
C ARG A 76 10.00 16.99 -6.34
N ILE A 77 9.07 17.00 -5.39
CA ILE A 77 8.73 15.85 -4.55
C ILE A 77 7.22 15.62 -4.68
N TYR A 78 6.84 14.37 -4.90
CA TYR A 78 5.45 13.95 -5.02
C TYR A 78 5.16 12.84 -4.01
N TYR A 79 4.11 13.03 -3.22
CA TYR A 79 3.56 11.96 -2.40
C TYR A 79 2.68 11.05 -3.27
N ILE A 80 2.86 9.74 -3.13
CA ILE A 80 2.09 8.74 -3.85
C ILE A 80 1.21 8.03 -2.82
N ASP A 81 -0.09 8.35 -2.86
CA ASP A 81 -1.08 7.73 -1.98
C ASP A 81 -1.47 6.34 -2.48
N VAL A 82 -1.07 5.32 -1.74
CA VAL A 82 -1.52 3.94 -1.93
C VAL A 82 -2.57 3.53 -0.90
N TYR A 83 -2.76 4.31 0.17
CA TYR A 83 -3.70 4.01 1.24
C TYR A 83 -5.14 4.12 0.75
N GLY A 84 -5.49 5.27 0.16
CA GLY A 84 -6.86 5.55 -0.30
C GLY A 84 -7.40 4.48 -1.26
N PRO A 85 -6.74 4.23 -2.41
CA PRO A 85 -7.22 3.25 -3.37
C PRO A 85 -7.32 1.82 -2.82
N LEU A 86 -6.39 1.40 -1.96
CA LEU A 86 -6.47 0.09 -1.30
C LEU A 86 -7.66 0.03 -0.33
N MET A 87 -7.91 1.09 0.44
CA MET A 87 -9.05 1.15 1.34
C MET A 87 -10.40 1.18 0.61
N GLU A 88 -10.51 1.87 -0.51
CA GLU A 88 -11.72 1.87 -1.33
C GLU A 88 -12.08 0.46 -1.82
N MET A 89 -11.07 -0.32 -2.25
CA MET A 89 -11.24 -1.71 -2.64
C MET A 89 -11.70 -2.58 -1.45
N ILE A 90 -11.08 -2.40 -0.27
CA ILE A 90 -11.38 -3.19 0.93
C ILE A 90 -12.75 -2.88 1.51
N GLN A 91 -13.17 -1.61 1.49
CA GLN A 91 -14.47 -1.21 2.01
C GLN A 91 -15.61 -1.43 1.01
N GLY A 92 -15.32 -1.87 -0.22
CA GLY A 92 -16.32 -2.13 -1.25
C GLY A 92 -17.07 -0.86 -1.69
N GLN A 93 -16.45 0.32 -1.56
CA GLN A 93 -17.10 1.60 -1.89
C GLN A 93 -17.39 1.74 -3.39
N THR A 94 -16.59 1.06 -4.23
CA THR A 94 -16.81 0.93 -5.68
C THR A 94 -16.79 -0.55 -6.03
N ASN A 95 -17.61 -0.95 -7.00
CA ASN A 95 -17.57 -2.32 -7.51
C ASN A 95 -16.34 -2.51 -8.41
N PHE A 96 -15.23 -2.92 -7.80
CA PHE A 96 -14.01 -3.31 -8.49
C PHE A 96 -13.98 -4.79 -8.92
N GLY A 97 -15.02 -5.56 -8.56
CA GLY A 97 -15.14 -6.98 -8.94
C GLY A 97 -14.36 -7.97 -8.07
N PHE A 98 -13.93 -7.55 -6.87
CA PHE A 98 -13.32 -8.43 -5.85
C PHE A 98 -14.39 -9.15 -5.03
N ASP A 99 -14.14 -10.43 -4.76
CA ASP A 99 -14.98 -11.28 -3.91
C ASP A 99 -14.36 -11.43 -2.51
N ASP A 100 -13.03 -11.35 -2.38
CA ASP A 100 -12.31 -11.41 -1.10
C ASP A 100 -11.32 -10.23 -0.97
N VAL A 101 -11.37 -9.56 0.18
CA VAL A 101 -10.61 -8.34 0.47
C VAL A 101 -9.71 -8.44 1.70
N ASN A 102 -9.73 -9.57 2.42
CA ASN A 102 -9.10 -9.68 3.74
C ASN A 102 -8.32 -10.99 3.95
N SER A 103 -8.24 -11.83 2.92
CA SER A 103 -7.46 -13.07 2.86
C SER A 103 -6.52 -13.06 1.64
N GLY A 104 -5.43 -13.82 1.70
CA GLY A 104 -4.54 -14.02 0.56
C GLY A 104 -5.08 -15.08 -0.40
N CYS A 105 -4.93 -14.86 -1.71
CA CYS A 105 -5.20 -15.88 -2.73
C CYS A 105 -4.23 -17.07 -2.61
N CYS A 106 -2.96 -16.82 -2.31
CA CYS A 106 -1.90 -17.81 -2.15
C CYS A 106 -1.65 -18.09 -0.66
N GLY A 107 -1.72 -19.36 -0.29
CA GLY A 107 -1.61 -19.81 1.09
C GLY A 107 -2.92 -20.44 1.54
N THR A 108 -3.19 -20.35 2.84
CA THR A 108 -4.39 -20.93 3.43
C THR A 108 -5.55 -19.93 3.57
N GLY A 109 -5.33 -18.65 3.28
CA GLY A 109 -6.30 -17.58 3.55
C GLY A 109 -6.37 -17.14 5.02
N TYR A 110 -6.18 -18.09 5.95
CA TYR A 110 -6.45 -17.90 7.38
C TYR A 110 -5.18 -17.91 8.26
N LEU A 111 -4.20 -18.76 7.94
CA LEU A 111 -2.91 -18.83 8.64
C LEU A 111 -1.83 -18.04 7.88
N GLU A 112 -2.14 -16.78 7.62
CA GLU A 112 -1.33 -15.82 6.85
C GLU A 112 0.03 -15.46 7.48
N ALA A 113 0.40 -16.12 8.59
CA ALA A 113 1.68 -15.96 9.28
C ALA A 113 2.52 -17.27 9.37
N SER A 114 1.95 -18.45 9.06
CA SER A 114 2.63 -19.73 9.32
C SER A 114 3.42 -20.23 8.12
N PHE A 115 2.81 -20.27 6.95
CA PHE A 115 3.44 -20.71 5.70
C PHE A 115 3.38 -19.60 4.68
N MET A 116 4.51 -18.92 4.46
CA MET A 116 4.61 -17.94 3.38
C MET A 116 4.30 -18.60 2.03
N CYS A 117 3.66 -17.84 1.14
CA CYS A 117 3.37 -18.26 -0.23
C CYS A 117 4.64 -18.78 -0.90
N ASN A 118 4.59 -19.99 -1.43
CA ASN A 118 5.69 -20.65 -2.13
C ASN A 118 5.14 -21.58 -3.22
N PRO A 119 5.97 -22.16 -4.10
CA PRO A 119 5.49 -22.98 -5.22
C PRO A 119 4.67 -24.22 -4.84
N LYS A 120 4.68 -24.66 -3.57
CA LYS A 120 3.88 -25.77 -3.07
C LYS A 120 2.61 -25.32 -2.34
N SER A 121 2.43 -24.02 -2.13
CA SER A 121 1.22 -23.48 -1.51
C SER A 121 0.04 -23.66 -2.44
N PHE A 122 -1.14 -23.89 -1.86
CA PHE A 122 -2.38 -23.69 -2.60
C PHE A 122 -2.48 -22.24 -3.06
N ALA A 123 -2.99 -22.04 -4.27
CA ALA A 123 -3.37 -20.73 -4.77
C ALA A 123 -4.82 -20.80 -5.24
N CYS A 124 -5.57 -19.73 -4.99
CA CYS A 124 -6.96 -19.62 -5.41
C CYS A 124 -7.08 -19.75 -6.95
N PRO A 125 -8.23 -20.22 -7.48
CA PRO A 125 -8.39 -20.42 -8.93
C PRO A 125 -8.37 -19.13 -9.75
N ASP A 126 -8.78 -18.01 -9.17
CA ASP A 126 -8.83 -16.70 -9.83
C ASP A 126 -8.34 -15.58 -8.90
N ALA A 127 -7.08 -15.20 -9.04
CA ALA A 127 -6.47 -14.13 -8.27
C ALA A 127 -7.06 -12.75 -8.58
N SER A 128 -7.76 -12.57 -9.70
CA SER A 128 -8.39 -11.28 -10.02
C SER A 128 -9.55 -10.94 -9.09
N LYS A 129 -10.07 -11.95 -8.37
CA LYS A 129 -11.15 -11.82 -7.37
C LYS A 129 -10.66 -11.50 -5.97
N TYR A 130 -9.36 -11.41 -5.76
CA TYR A 130 -8.76 -11.12 -4.45
C TYR A 130 -8.06 -9.77 -4.47
N VAL A 131 -8.19 -8.99 -3.40
CA VAL A 131 -7.35 -7.79 -3.20
C VAL A 131 -5.90 -8.19 -2.93
N PHE A 132 -5.68 -9.24 -2.15
CA PHE A 132 -4.35 -9.69 -1.72
C PHE A 132 -3.92 -11.00 -2.41
N TRP A 133 -2.69 -11.01 -2.93
CA TRP A 133 -2.07 -12.21 -3.47
C TRP A 133 -1.60 -13.12 -2.35
N ASP A 134 -0.92 -12.58 -1.34
CA ASP A 134 -0.48 -13.31 -0.15
C ASP A 134 -0.83 -12.51 1.11
N SER A 135 -0.19 -12.82 2.23
CA SER A 135 -0.49 -12.20 3.51
C SER A 135 -0.17 -10.71 3.63
N ILE A 136 0.53 -10.13 2.64
CA ILE A 136 1.07 -8.77 2.65
C ILE A 136 0.80 -8.05 1.32
N HIS A 137 1.04 -8.72 0.20
CA HIS A 137 1.10 -8.09 -1.12
C HIS A 137 -0.25 -8.12 -1.84
N PRO A 138 -0.69 -7.00 -2.44
CA PRO A 138 -1.83 -6.96 -3.34
C PRO A 138 -1.69 -7.85 -4.59
N THR A 139 -2.81 -8.23 -5.20
CA THR A 139 -2.82 -8.92 -6.49
C THR A 139 -2.46 -7.97 -7.63
N GLN A 140 -2.16 -8.52 -8.81
CA GLN A 140 -1.95 -7.74 -10.02
C GLN A 140 -3.13 -6.80 -10.31
N THR A 141 -4.38 -7.27 -10.15
CA THR A 141 -5.59 -6.46 -10.35
C THR A 141 -5.63 -5.29 -9.39
N ALA A 142 -5.37 -5.53 -8.10
CA ALA A 142 -5.32 -4.47 -7.09
C ALA A 142 -4.20 -3.46 -7.38
N TYR A 143 -3.00 -3.92 -7.72
CA TYR A 143 -1.89 -3.02 -8.12
C TYR A 143 -2.22 -2.20 -9.36
N TYR A 144 -2.94 -2.76 -10.34
CA TYR A 144 -3.36 -2.02 -11.52
C TYR A 144 -4.37 -0.92 -11.18
N ILE A 145 -5.30 -1.18 -10.25
CA ILE A 145 -6.24 -0.16 -9.76
C ILE A 145 -5.50 0.96 -9.02
N VAL A 146 -4.57 0.61 -8.11
CA VAL A 146 -3.70 1.58 -7.44
C VAL A 146 -2.93 2.42 -8.46
N PHE A 147 -2.32 1.78 -9.46
CA PHE A 147 -1.62 2.48 -10.55
C PHE A 147 -2.54 3.47 -11.26
N LYS A 148 -3.76 3.08 -11.63
CA LYS A 148 -4.71 3.99 -12.28
C LYS A 148 -5.06 5.18 -11.39
N ALA A 149 -5.24 4.96 -10.09
CA ALA A 149 -5.54 6.03 -9.14
C ALA A 149 -4.38 7.05 -9.03
N VAL A 150 -3.13 6.57 -8.97
CA VAL A 150 -1.96 7.46 -8.82
C VAL A 150 -1.32 7.91 -10.15
N ARG A 151 -1.86 7.47 -11.29
CA ARG A 151 -1.28 7.74 -12.62
C ARG A 151 -1.04 9.22 -12.88
N HIS A 152 -1.95 10.08 -12.43
CA HIS A 152 -1.81 11.53 -12.57
C HIS A 152 -0.56 12.08 -11.86
N VAL A 153 -0.21 11.54 -10.68
CA VAL A 153 1.01 11.90 -9.95
C VAL A 153 2.25 11.36 -10.66
N LEU A 154 2.20 10.13 -11.14
CA LEU A 154 3.32 9.51 -11.87
C LEU A 154 3.63 10.27 -13.17
N ASP A 155 2.60 10.71 -13.88
CA ASP A 155 2.75 11.55 -15.06
C ASP A 155 3.48 12.87 -14.74
N LEU A 156 3.19 13.50 -13.60
CA LEU A 156 3.90 14.70 -13.14
C LEU A 156 5.35 14.42 -12.73
N LEU A 157 5.62 13.23 -12.19
CA LEU A 157 6.95 12.79 -11.77
C LEU A 157 7.87 12.53 -12.98
N ILE A 158 7.32 11.98 -14.07
CA ILE A 158 8.11 11.50 -15.22
C ILE A 158 8.19 12.54 -16.35
N LYS A 159 7.14 13.35 -16.56
CA LYS A 159 7.12 14.34 -17.65
C LYS A 159 8.02 15.55 -17.35
N ASN A 160 8.61 16.10 -18.41
CA ASN A 160 9.52 17.24 -18.36
C ASN A 160 8.80 18.58 -18.23
#